data_AF-A0AAN9BX15-F1
#
_entry.id   AF-A0AAN9BX15-F1
#
_cell.length_a   1.000
_cell.length_b   1.000
_cell.length_c   1.000
_cell.angle_alpha   90.00
_cell.angle_beta   90.00
_cell.angle_gamma   90.00
#
_symmetry.space_group_name_H-M   'P 1'
#
loop_
_entity.id
_entity.type
_entity.pdbx_description
1 polymer ?
#
loop_
_entity_poly.entity_id
_entity_poly.type
_entity_poly.pdbx_seq_one_letter_code
_entity_poly.pdbx_strand_id
1 'polypeptide(L)' 'MQTHISFIIKTCFFHLRRIASIRRYLTPDACVKLVVSLIFSRLDYCNSLLAGLTASSIHGLQRVQNAAARLVLKKRK' A
#
# COMPACT_ATOMS: atom_id res chain seq x y z
N MET A 1 -14.25 12.01 5.33
CA MET A 1 -13.82 10.90 4.44
C MET A 1 -12.43 11.11 3.82
N GLN A 2 -12.13 12.26 3.20
CA GLN A 2 -10.79 12.53 2.63
C GLN A 2 -9.64 12.55 3.67
N THR A 3 -9.90 12.99 4.90
CA THR A 3 -8.95 12.92 6.03
C THR A 3 -8.60 11.48 6.41
N HIS A 4 -9.60 10.60 6.48
CA HIS A 4 -9.43 9.17 6.75
C HIS A 4 -8.60 8.49 5.65
N ILE A 5 -8.89 8.77 4.39
CA ILE A 5 -8.12 8.24 3.25
C ILE A 5 -6.68 8.72 3.26
N SER A 6 -6.47 10.01 3.55
CA SER A 6 -5.12 10.57 3.68
C SER A 6 -4.35 9.91 4.81
N PHE A 7 -5.02 9.60 5.93
CA PHE A 7 -4.43 8.84 7.05
C PHE A 7 -4.07 7.41 6.65
N ILE A 8 -4.96 6.70 5.92
CA ILE A 8 -4.69 5.36 5.41
C ILE A 8 -3.49 5.38 4.46
N ILE A 9 -3.47 6.29 3.48
CA ILE A 9 -2.37 6.43 2.52
C ILE A 9 -1.04 6.65 3.28
N LYS A 10 -1.01 7.57 4.25
CA LYS A 10 0.17 7.79 5.10
C LYS A 10 0.60 6.51 5.83
N THR A 11 -0.36 5.77 6.37
CA THR A 11 -0.13 4.52 7.10
C THR A 11 0.43 3.42 6.19
N CYS A 12 -0.13 3.26 4.98
CA CYS A 12 0.37 2.33 3.98
C CYS A 12 1.80 2.68 3.55
N PHE A 13 2.12 3.96 3.33
CA PHE A 13 3.48 4.38 3.03
C PHE A 13 4.46 4.15 4.19
N PHE A 14 4.00 4.32 5.43
CA PHE A 14 4.79 4.00 6.61
C PHE A 14 5.14 2.49 6.66
N HIS A 15 4.16 1.61 6.46
CA HIS A 15 4.39 0.18 6.38
C HIS A 15 5.29 -0.21 5.20
N LEU A 16 5.09 0.38 4.02
CA LEU A 16 5.96 0.15 2.86
C LEU A 16 7.42 0.49 3.14
N ARG A 17 7.70 1.63 3.79
CA ARG A 17 9.07 2.01 4.17
C ARG A 17 9.69 1.01 5.15
N ARG A 18 8.91 0.51 6.10
CA ARG A 18 9.37 -0.53 7.04
C ARG A 18 9.66 -1.85 6.33
N ILE A 19 8.80 -2.30 5.43
CA ILE A 19 9.06 -3.53 4.65
C ILE A 19 10.27 -3.31 3.73
N ALA A 20 10.44 -2.11 3.16
CA ALA A 20 11.58 -1.76 2.32
C ALA A 20 12.92 -1.84 3.06
N SER A 21 12.99 -1.44 4.33
CA SER A 21 14.23 -1.50 5.11
C SER A 21 14.67 -2.95 5.40
N ILE A 22 13.71 -3.85 5.63
CA ILE A 22 13.94 -5.27 5.87
C ILE A 22 13.91 -6.13 4.59
N ARG A 23 13.62 -5.54 3.42
CA ARG A 23 13.41 -6.25 2.15
C ARG A 23 14.57 -7.17 1.76
N ARG A 24 15.80 -6.80 2.12
CA ARG A 24 17.02 -7.57 1.86
C ARG A 24 17.07 -8.91 2.60
N TYR A 25 16.35 -9.02 3.72
CA TYR A 25 16.29 -10.22 4.56
C TYR A 25 15.03 -11.07 4.30
N LEU A 26 14.15 -10.62 3.40
CA LEU A 26 12.88 -11.29 3.11
C LEU A 26 12.96 -12.07 1.79
N THR A 27 12.42 -13.28 1.82
CA THR A 27 12.08 -14.03 0.60
C THR A 27 11.00 -13.27 -0.20
N PRO A 28 10.94 -13.47 -1.54
CA PRO A 28 9.92 -12.82 -2.35
C PRO A 28 8.50 -13.17 -1.89
N ASP A 29 8.23 -14.43 -1.54
CA ASP A 29 6.92 -14.89 -1.05
C ASP A 29 6.53 -14.23 0.29
N ALA A 30 7.45 -14.16 1.25
CA ALA A 30 7.20 -13.47 2.52
C ALA A 30 6.94 -11.97 2.32
N CYS A 31 7.66 -11.34 1.38
CA CYS A 31 7.43 -9.93 1.03
C CYS A 31 6.03 -9.72 0.44
N VAL A 32 5.56 -10.62 -0.43
CA VAL A 32 4.19 -10.58 -0.98
C VAL A 32 3.17 -10.69 0.16
N LYS A 33 3.30 -11.69 1.03
CA LYS A 33 2.38 -11.90 2.17
C LYS A 33 2.31 -10.68 3.09
N LEU A 34 3.46 -10.07 3.41
CA LEU A 34 3.50 -8.85 4.23
C LEU A 34 2.84 -7.65 3.55
N VAL A 35 3.06 -7.47 2.26
CA VAL A 35 2.43 -6.40 1.48
C VAL A 35 0.92 -6.61 1.42
N VAL A 36 0.46 -7.83 1.14
CA VAL A 36 -0.97 -8.15 1.06
C VAL A 36 -1.66 -7.93 2.40
N SER A 37 -1.11 -8.47 3.50
CA SER A 37 -1.74 -8.37 4.82
C SER A 37 -1.75 -6.96 5.40
N LEU A 38 -0.69 -6.16 5.18
CA LEU A 38 -0.57 -4.84 5.80
C LEU A 38 -1.14 -3.71 4.95
N ILE A 39 -1.19 -3.87 3.63
CA ILE A 39 -1.56 -2.83 2.68
C ILE A 39 -2.88 -3.19 2.01
N PHE A 40 -2.95 -4.31 1.29
CA PHE A 40 -4.16 -4.68 0.55
C PHE A 40 -5.35 -4.93 1.47
N SER A 41 -5.18 -5.61 2.61
CA SER A 41 -6.29 -5.80 3.56
C SER A 41 -6.88 -4.49 4.08
N ARG A 42 -6.08 -3.41 4.21
CA ARG A 42 -6.60 -2.07 4.58
C ARG A 42 -7.26 -1.36 3.40
N LEU A 43 -6.71 -1.52 2.19
CA LEU A 43 -7.31 -0.98 0.98
C LEU A 43 -8.66 -1.64 0.70
N ASP A 44 -8.75 -2.96 0.83
CA ASP A 44 -9.96 -3.74 0.59
C ASP A 44 -11.04 -3.49 1.65
N TYR A 45 -10.65 -3.33 2.93
CA TYR A 45 -11.59 -2.85 3.95
C TYR A 45 -12.18 -1.48 3.59
N CYS A 46 -11.38 -0.63 2.95
CA CYS A 46 -11.84 0.68 2.51
C CYS A 46 -12.59 0.65 1.19
N ASN A 47 -12.59 -0.46 0.41
CA ASN A 47 -13.30 -0.54 -0.87
C ASN A 47 -14.81 -0.31 -0.70
N SER A 48 -15.38 -0.80 0.41
CA SER A 48 -16.78 -0.52 0.80
C SER A 48 -17.03 0.98 1.10
N LEU A 49 -16.01 1.69 1.60
CA LEU A 49 -16.03 3.13 1.87
C LEU A 49 -15.67 3.97 0.63
N LEU A 50 -15.13 3.33 -0.42
CA LEU A 50 -14.61 3.94 -1.64
C LEU A 50 -15.67 4.13 -2.73
N ALA A 51 -16.88 3.56 -2.56
CA ALA A 51 -17.98 3.58 -3.53
C ALA A 51 -18.55 4.98 -3.86
N GLY A 52 -17.96 6.07 -3.34
CA GLY A 52 -18.36 7.46 -3.61
C GLY A 52 -17.20 8.47 -3.62
N LEU A 53 -15.96 8.05 -3.94
CA LEU A 53 -14.79 8.91 -3.79
C LEU A 53 -14.39 9.74 -5.01
N THR A 54 -13.84 10.92 -4.72
CA THR A 54 -13.23 11.83 -5.71
C THR A 54 -11.95 11.25 -6.32
N ALA A 55 -11.71 11.51 -7.60
CA ALA A 55 -10.58 11.00 -8.39
C ALA A 55 -9.19 11.24 -7.74
N SER A 56 -9.05 12.32 -6.95
CA SER A 56 -7.84 12.63 -6.19
C SER A 56 -7.46 11.55 -5.16
N SER A 57 -8.46 10.94 -4.52
CA SER A 57 -8.27 9.87 -3.53
C SER A 57 -7.83 8.57 -4.21
N ILE A 58 -8.42 8.25 -5.35
CA ILE A 58 -8.08 7.08 -6.19
C ILE A 58 -6.62 7.15 -6.63
N HIS A 59 -6.17 8.33 -7.08
CA HIS A 59 -4.78 8.53 -7.47
C HIS A 59 -3.79 8.27 -6.32
N GLY A 60 -4.12 8.69 -5.10
CA GLY A 60 -3.31 8.41 -3.91
C GLY A 60 -3.18 6.91 -3.61
N LEU A 61 -4.28 6.17 -3.73
CA LEU A 61 -4.31 4.72 -3.51
C LEU A 61 -3.54 3.97 -4.60
N GLN A 62 -3.69 4.39 -5.86
CA GLN A 62 -2.91 3.83 -6.98
C GLN A 62 -1.40 3.98 -6.75
N ARG A 63 -0.95 5.12 -6.20
CA ARG A 63 0.47 5.32 -5.88
C ARG A 63 0.97 4.34 -4.82
N VAL A 64 0.14 4.01 -3.83
CA VAL A 64 0.45 3.00 -2.80
C VAL A 64 0.59 1.62 -3.45
N GLN A 65 -0.37 1.21 -4.28
CA GLN A 65 -0.33 -0.07 -5.01
C GLN A 65 0.92 -0.17 -5.90
N ASN A 66 1.24 0.88 -6.66
CA ASN A 66 2.43 0.93 -7.51
C ASN A 66 3.73 0.88 -6.70
N ALA A 67 3.77 1.50 -5.51
CA ALA A 67 4.91 1.41 -4.60
C ALA A 67 5.05 -0.01 -4.01
N ALA A 68 3.95 -0.65 -3.66
CA ALA A 68 3.91 -2.03 -3.18
C ALA A 68 4.40 -3.03 -4.23
N ALA A 69 3.91 -2.92 -5.46
CA ALA A 69 4.34 -3.76 -6.57
C ALA A 69 5.85 -3.62 -6.84
N ARG A 70 6.37 -2.38 -6.84
CA ARG A 70 7.82 -2.12 -6.99
C ARG A 70 8.65 -2.77 -5.88
N LEU A 71 8.17 -2.73 -4.64
CA LEU A 71 8.85 -3.33 -3.49
C LEU A 71 8.92 -4.86 -3.59
N VAL A 72 7.82 -5.49 -3.99
CA VAL A 72 7.75 -6.94 -4.22
C VAL A 72 8.70 -7.35 -5.34
N LEU A 73 8.57 -6.71 -6.50
CA LEU A 73 9.30 -7.05 -7.73
C LEU A 73 10.78 -6.62 -7.73
N LYS A 74 11.26 -5.94 -6.68
CA LYS A 74 12.62 -5.35 -6.61
C LYS A 74 12.98 -4.47 -7.82
N LYS A 75 12.01 -3.91 -8.54
CA LYS A 75 12.31 -2.99 -9.63
C LYS A 75 12.73 -1.64 -9.05
N ARG A 76 14.04 -1.36 -9.05
CA ARG A 76 14.60 -0.03 -8.81
C ARG A 76 14.30 0.88 -10.00
N LYS A 77 14.24 2.18 -9.70
CA LYS A 77 14.08 3.26 -10.68
C LYS A 77 15.25 3.25 -11.66
#